data_AF-A0A8T4P6E8-F1
#
_entry.id   AF-A0A8T4P6E8-F1
#
_cell.length_a   1.000
_cell.length_b   1.000
_cell.length_c   1.000
_cell.angle_alpha   90.00
_cell.angle_beta   90.00
_cell.angle_gamma   90.00
#
_symmetry.space_group_name_H-M   'P 1'
#
loop_
_entity.id
_entity.type
_entity.pdbx_description
1 polymer ?
#
loop_
_entity_poly.entity_id
_entity_poly.type
_entity_poly.pdbx_seq_one_letter_code
_entity_poly.pdbx_strand_id
1 'polypeptide(L)' 'MARNQKRKNEVILVLSSDFYNIDSIKEAINDFKGVCNANLSKNKKSIMISLKPKDRSLFNNLGYEFCNYTLALMKNKSLI' A
#
# COMPACT_ATOMS: atom_id res chain seq x y z
N MET A 1 2.45 -10.63 7.47
CA MET A 1 1.30 -11.10 6.65
C MET A 1 0.51 -9.90 6.14
N ALA A 2 0.21 -9.83 4.84
CA ALA A 2 -0.62 -8.78 4.26
C ALA A 2 -2.06 -9.30 4.06
N ARG A 3 -3.07 -8.49 4.39
CA ARG A 3 -4.48 -8.79 4.08
C ARG A 3 -5.02 -7.75 3.09
N ASN A 4 -5.63 -8.23 2.00
CA ASN A 4 -6.25 -7.41 0.97
C ASN A 4 -7.78 -7.61 1.02
N GLN A 5 -8.54 -6.56 1.30
CA GLN A 5 -10.01 -6.57 1.28
C GLN A 5 -10.52 -5.54 0.27
N LYS A 6 -11.33 -6.00 -0.69
CA LYS A 6 -12.00 -5.13 -1.66
C LYS A 6 -13.33 -4.66 -1.06
N ARG A 7 -13.53 -3.34 -0.98
CA ARG A 7 -14.83 -2.71 -0.71
C ARG A 7 -15.31 -1.97 -1.97
N LYS A 8 -16.59 -1.60 -2.02
CA LYS A 8 -17.32 -1.15 -3.23
C LYS A 8 -16.58 -0.20 -4.18
N ASN A 9 -15.59 0.59 -3.72
CA ASN A 9 -14.70 1.43 -4.54
C ASN A 9 -13.29 1.62 -3.93
N GLU A 10 -12.86 0.80 -2.98
CA GLU A 10 -11.55 0.95 -2.32
C GLU A 10 -10.91 -0.41 -2.06
N VAL A 11 -9.59 -0.43 -2.12
CA VAL A 11 -8.75 -1.56 -1.73
C VAL A 11 -8.18 -1.26 -0.36
N ILE A 12 -8.52 -2.09 0.62
CA ILE A 12 -8.00 -1.98 1.98
C ILE A 12 -6.86 -2.98 2.15
N LEU A 13 -5.68 -2.46 2.45
CA LEU A 13 -4.51 -3.24 2.79
C LEU A 13 -4.26 -3.13 4.30
N VAL A 14 -4.00 -4.27 4.93
CA VAL A 14 -3.51 -4.33 6.31
C VAL A 14 -2.16 -5.02 6.29
N LEU A 15 -1.12 -4.26 6.57
CA LEU A 15 0.27 -4.68 6.59
C LEU A 15 0.76 -4.76 8.04
N SER A 16 1.57 -5.77 8.39
CA SER A 16 2.18 -5.84 9.73
C SER A 16 3.35 -4.84 9.82
N SER A 17 3.39 -4.08 10.92
CA SER A 17 4.47 -3.14 11.20
C SER A 17 5.82 -3.81 11.49
N ASP A 18 5.82 -5.12 11.72
CA ASP A 18 7.04 -5.90 11.98
C ASP A 18 7.80 -6.21 10.67
N PHE A 19 7.07 -6.20 9.54
CA PHE A 19 7.62 -6.53 8.22
C PHE A 19 7.67 -5.35 7.27
N TYR A 20 6.79 -4.37 7.44
CA TYR A 20 6.70 -3.21 6.55
C TYR A 20 7.17 -1.94 7.25
N ASN A 21 8.09 -1.24 6.61
CA ASN A 21 8.57 0.06 7.04
C ASN A 21 7.58 1.17 6.59
N ILE A 22 7.19 2.05 7.52
CA ILE A 22 6.22 3.12 7.26
C ILE A 22 6.71 4.16 6.25
N ASP A 23 8.00 4.44 6.20
CA ASP A 23 8.57 5.42 5.27
C ASP A 23 8.50 4.91 3.82
N SER A 24 8.74 3.62 3.62
CA SER A 24 8.57 2.98 2.30
C SER A 24 7.10 2.94 1.87
N ILE A 25 6.17 2.77 2.81
CA ILE A 25 4.73 2.87 2.53
C ILE A 25 4.34 4.31 2.16
N LYS A 26 4.86 5.32 2.87
CA LYS A 26 4.58 6.73 2.55
C LYS A 26 5.12 7.13 1.18
N GLU A 27 6.29 6.62 0.83
CA GLU A 27 6.89 6.80 -0.50
C GLU A 27 6.04 6.14 -1.58
N ALA A 28 5.65 4.87 -1.39
CA ALA A 28 4.72 4.19 -2.30
C ALA A 28 3.39 4.94 -2.45
N ILE A 29 2.83 5.49 -1.36
CA ILE A 29 1.64 6.35 -1.41
C ILE A 29 1.88 7.58 -2.28
N ASN A 30 3.03 8.24 -2.14
CA ASN A 30 3.38 9.42 -2.91
C ASN A 30 3.48 9.11 -4.40
N ASP A 31 4.15 8.01 -4.75
CA ASP A 31 4.34 7.61 -6.15
C ASP A 31 3.02 7.19 -6.81
N PHE A 32 2.11 6.59 -6.03
CA PHE A 32 0.79 6.17 -6.49
C PHE A 32 -0.26 7.31 -6.50
N LYS A 33 0.09 8.55 -6.11
CA LYS A 33 -0.84 9.71 -6.11
C LYS A 33 -1.44 9.99 -7.49
N GLY A 34 -0.74 9.66 -8.57
CA GLY A 34 -1.25 9.77 -9.94
C GLY A 34 -2.41 8.82 -10.21
N VAL A 35 -2.37 7.63 -9.60
CA VAL A 35 -3.21 6.47 -9.92
C VAL A 35 -4.37 6.29 -8.94
N CYS A 36 -4.16 6.61 -7.67
CA CYS A 36 -5.15 6.44 -6.61
C CYS A 36 -5.05 7.55 -5.56
N ASN A 37 -6.15 7.73 -4.82
CA ASN A 37 -6.15 8.49 -3.58
C ASN A 37 -5.91 7.49 -2.44
N ALA A 38 -4.91 7.74 -1.61
CA ALA A 38 -4.52 6.85 -0.53
C ALA A 38 -4.72 7.50 0.84
N ASN A 39 -5.23 6.74 1.80
CA ASN A 39 -5.28 7.09 3.21
C ASN A 39 -4.47 6.08 4.02
N LEU A 40 -3.74 6.57 5.02
CA LEU A 40 -2.87 5.78 5.88
C LEU A 40 -3.30 5.93 7.34
N SER A 41 -3.42 4.81 8.04
CA SER A 41 -3.59 4.76 9.49
C SER A 41 -2.64 3.72 10.07
N LYS A 42 -1.97 4.03 11.17
CA LYS A 42 -1.05 3.12 11.85
C LYS A 42 -1.49 2.89 13.28
N ASN A 43 -1.47 1.63 13.72
CA ASN A 43 -1.51 1.26 15.12
C ASN A 43 -0.21 0.51 15.51
N LYS A 44 -0.11 0.03 16.75
CA LYS A 44 1.11 -0.58 17.29
C LYS A 44 1.59 -1.82 16.52
N LYS A 45 0.69 -2.59 15.88
CA LYS A 45 0.99 -3.90 15.25
C LYS A 45 0.72 -3.95 13.75
N SER A 46 0.05 -2.94 13.21
CA SER A 46 -0.41 -2.94 11.83
C SER A 46 -0.51 -1.54 11.24
N ILE A 47 -0.33 -1.50 9.93
CA ILE A 47 -0.45 -0.34 9.09
C ILE A 47 -1.60 -0.61 8.13
N MET A 48 -2.65 0.20 8.22
CA MET A 48 -3.84 0.12 7.38
C MET A 48 -3.75 1.19 6.30
N ILE A 49 -3.96 0.77 5.05
CA ILE A 49 -3.95 1.65 3.88
C ILE A 49 -5.26 1.46 3.14
N SER A 50 -5.97 2.55 2.87
CA SER A 50 -7.09 2.54 1.93
C SER A 50 -6.62 3.16 0.61
N LEU A 51 -6.77 2.44 -0.49
CA LEU A 51 -6.44 2.88 -1.84
C LEU A 51 -7.73 2.99 -2.65
N LYS A 52 -8.09 4.20 -3.03
CA LYS A 52 -9.23 4.48 -3.90
C LYS A 52 -8.71 4.81 -5.30
N PRO A 53 -8.79 3.88 -6.28
CA PRO A 53 -8.32 4.16 -7.62
C PRO A 53 -9.10 5.30 -8.26
N LYS A 54 -8.41 6.09 -9.10
CA LYS A 54 -9.06 7.10 -9.94
C LYS A 54 -9.73 6.48 -11.17
N ASP A 55 -9.18 5.36 -11.66
CA ASP A 55 -9.75 4.54 -12.72
C ASP A 55 -10.13 3.15 -12.18
N ARG A 56 -11.39 2.74 -12.39
CA ARG A 56 -11.90 1.43 -11.95
C ARG A 56 -11.22 0.25 -12.63
N SER A 57 -10.66 0.42 -13.83
CA SER A 57 -9.94 -0.65 -14.53
C SER A 57 -8.77 -1.21 -13.69
N LEU A 58 -8.17 -0.37 -12.85
CA LEU A 58 -7.01 -0.69 -12.01
C LEU A 58 -7.37 -1.37 -10.69
N PHE A 59 -8.67 -1.39 -10.32
CA PHE A 59 -9.15 -1.85 -9.02
C PHE A 59 -8.72 -3.28 -8.68
N ASN A 60 -8.62 -4.15 -9.69
CA ASN A 60 -8.33 -5.55 -9.47
C ASN A 60 -6.89 -5.82 -9.03
N ASN A 61 -5.93 -5.05 -9.55
CA ASN A 61 -4.49 -5.29 -9.36
C ASN A 61 -3.84 -4.26 -8.43
N LEU A 62 -4.49 -3.11 -8.18
CA LEU A 62 -3.94 -2.01 -7.39
C LEU A 62 -3.34 -2.43 -6.05
N GLY A 63 -4.04 -3.29 -5.30
CA GLY A 63 -3.54 -3.76 -4.00
C GLY A 63 -2.27 -4.60 -4.10
N TYR A 64 -2.16 -5.44 -5.13
CA TYR A 64 -1.01 -6.30 -5.35
C TYR A 64 0.18 -5.51 -5.87
N GLU A 65 -0.04 -4.64 -6.85
CA GLU A 65 0.99 -3.75 -7.40
C GLU A 65 1.55 -2.83 -6.30
N PHE A 66 0.69 -2.25 -5.47
CA PHE A 66 1.11 -1.43 -4.35
C PHE A 66 1.98 -2.20 -3.36
N CYS A 67 1.58 -3.43 -2.97
CA CYS A 67 2.36 -4.26 -2.06
C CYS A 67 3.73 -4.62 -2.67
N ASN A 68 3.75 -5.05 -3.93
CA ASN A 68 4.98 -5.45 -4.62
C ASN A 68 5.94 -4.27 -4.77
N TYR A 69 5.43 -3.10 -5.14
CA TYR A 69 6.22 -1.88 -5.24
C TYR A 69 6.79 -1.47 -3.88
N THR A 70 5.98 -1.50 -2.82
CA THR A 70 6.43 -1.22 -1.46
C THR A 70 7.56 -2.16 -1.03
N LEU A 71 7.45 -3.46 -1.32
CA LEU A 71 8.50 -4.44 -1.03
C LEU A 71 9.77 -4.18 -1.84
N ALA A 72 9.65 -3.78 -3.11
CA ALA A 72 10.80 -3.43 -3.94
C ALA A 72 11.55 -2.19 -3.40
N LEU A 73 10.82 -1.14 -2.98
CA LEU A 73 11.40 0.02 -2.32
C LEU A 73 12.17 -0.37 -1.06
N MET A 74 11.58 -1.24 -0.23
CA MET A 74 12.23 -1.72 0.98
C MET A 74 13.51 -2.51 0.69
N LYS A 75 13.49 -3.38 -0.33
CA LYS A 75 14.67 -4.15 -0.74
C LYS A 75 15.78 -3.24 -1.24
N ASN A 76 15.46 -2.24 -2.07
CA ASN A 76 16.45 -1.31 -2.59
C ASN A 76 17.11 -0.49 -1.49
N LYS A 77 16.35 -0.07 -0.46
CA LYS A 77 16.90 0.62 0.71
C LYS A 77 17.78 -0.25 1.61
N SER A 78 17.62 -1.57 1.56
CA SER A 78 18.45 -2.52 2.31
C SER A 78 19.77 -2.87 1.59
N LEU A 79 19.91 -2.48 0.32
CA LEU A 79 21.10 -2.73 -0.52
C LEU A 79 22.06 -1.54 -0.57
N ILE A 80 21.73 -0.44 0.13
CA ILE A 80 22.51 0.78 0.28
C ILE A 80 23.00 0.84 1.72
#